data_AF-A0A175RF17-F1
#
_entry.id   AF-A0A175RF17-F1
#
_cell.length_a   1.000
_cell.length_b   1.000
_cell.length_c   1.000
_cell.angle_alpha   90.00
_cell.angle_beta   90.00
_cell.angle_gamma   90.00
#
_symmetry.space_group_name_H-M   'P 1'
#
loop_
_entity.id
_entity.type
_entity.pdbx_description
1 polymer ?
#
loop_
_entity_poly.entity_id
_entity_poly.type
_entity_poly.pdbx_seq_one_letter_code
_entity_poly.pdbx_strand_id
1 'polypeptide(L)' 'MSDPGWPDEMLLDTTTAAKRATIVRVLTTSVARCAERGFAAVEFDNLDSWTRSKGKLTRSGNLALAAAL' A
#
# COMPACT_ATOMS: atom_id res chain seq x y z
N MET A 1 -6.41 1.58 10.86
CA MET A 1 -7.27 0.68 11.69
C MET A 1 -6.79 -0.74 11.47
N SER A 2 -7.08 -1.67 12.39
CA SER A 2 -6.85 -3.09 12.11
C SER A 2 -7.74 -3.55 10.94
N ASP A 3 -7.20 -4.38 10.04
CA ASP A 3 -7.95 -4.96 8.93
C ASP A 3 -8.92 -6.02 9.47
N PRO A 4 -10.24 -5.93 9.21
CA PRO A 4 -11.18 -6.94 9.68
C PRO A 4 -10.97 -8.33 9.06
N GLY A 5 -10.32 -8.42 7.90
CA GLY A 5 -9.93 -9.69 7.27
C GLY A 5 -8.65 -10.29 7.84
N TRP A 6 -7.75 -9.44 8.37
CA TRP A 6 -6.46 -9.81 8.95
C TRP A 6 -6.22 -8.96 10.22
N PRO A 7 -6.77 -9.38 11.38
CA PRO A 7 -6.84 -8.53 12.57
C PRO A 7 -5.49 -8.08 13.15
N ASP A 8 -4.41 -8.80 12.84
CA ASP A 8 -3.03 -8.50 13.20
C ASP A 8 -2.37 -7.47 12.28
N GLU A 9 -3.00 -7.11 11.15
CA GLU A 9 -2.49 -6.12 10.21
C GLU A 9 -3.22 -4.78 10.31
N MET A 10 -2.50 -3.71 9.96
CA MET A 10 -3.01 -2.34 9.98
C MET A 10 -3.20 -1.79 8.57
N LEU A 11 -4.42 -1.37 8.24
CA LEU A 11 -4.70 -0.64 7.00
C LEU A 11 -3.95 0.69 6.97
N LEU A 12 -3.14 0.88 5.94
CA LEU A 12 -2.39 2.11 5.70
C LEU A 12 -3.29 3.19 5.10
N ASP A 13 -3.06 4.42 5.52
CA ASP A 13 -3.90 5.54 5.13
C ASP A 13 -3.47 6.14 3.78
N THR A 14 -4.31 5.97 2.76
CA THR A 14 -4.08 6.41 1.38
C THR A 14 -4.80 7.72 1.03
N THR A 15 -5.44 8.38 2.01
CA THR A 15 -6.38 9.48 1.78
C THR A 15 -5.74 10.78 1.31
N THR A 16 -4.46 11.01 1.62
CA THR A 16 -3.75 12.24 1.22
C THR A 16 -2.45 11.93 0.46
N ALA A 17 -2.03 12.87 -0.39
CA ALA A 17 -0.79 12.73 -1.15
C ALA A 17 0.44 12.57 -0.24
N ALA A 18 0.51 13.32 0.86
CA ALA A 18 1.61 13.23 1.82
C ALA A 18 1.71 11.86 2.52
N LYS A 19 0.57 11.25 2.85
CA LYS A 19 0.53 9.90 3.43
C LYS A 19 0.95 8.85 2.41
N ARG A 20 0.46 8.93 1.16
CA ARG A 20 0.89 8.04 0.07
C ARG A 20 2.39 8.16 -0.20
N ALA A 21 2.94 9.37 -0.23
CA ALA A 21 4.38 9.57 -0.41
C ALA A 21 5.22 8.90 0.70
N THR A 22 4.70 8.89 1.94
CA THR A 22 5.34 8.18 3.05
C THR A 22 5.33 6.66 2.84
N ILE A 23 4.19 6.11 2.39
CA ILE A 23 4.06 4.67 2.08
C ILE A 23 5.01 4.28 0.95
N VAL A 24 5.02 5.04 -0.16
CA VAL A 24 5.90 4.83 -1.31
C VAL A 24 7.36 4.81 -0.87
N ARG A 25 7.83 5.81 -0.10
CA ARG A 25 9.22 5.87 0.37
C ARG A 25 9.65 4.60 1.12
N VAL A 26 8.77 4.04 1.96
CA VAL A 26 9.06 2.81 2.69
C VAL A 26 9.09 1.62 1.72
N LEU A 27 8.08 1.48 0.85
CA LEU A 27 7.97 0.36 -0.08
C LEU A 27 9.12 0.34 -1.10
N THR A 28 9.54 1.49 -1.65
CA THR A 28 10.65 1.58 -2.61
C THR A 28 11.96 1.03 -2.04
N THR A 29 12.18 1.13 -0.73
CA THR A 29 13.36 0.52 -0.08
C THR A 29 13.31 -1.01 -0.15
N SER A 30 12.12 -1.60 0.05
CA SER A 30 11.91 -3.05 -0.11
C SER A 30 12.01 -3.49 -1.57
N VAL A 31 11.47 -2.71 -2.51
CA VAL A 31 11.57 -2.98 -3.96
C VAL A 31 13.03 -2.98 -4.41
N ALA A 32 13.84 -2.01 -3.97
CA ALA A 32 15.26 -1.96 -4.27
C ALA A 32 16.00 -3.22 -3.77
N ARG A 33 15.68 -3.70 -2.56
CA ARG A 33 16.23 -4.95 -2.03
C ARG A 33 15.79 -6.18 -2.83
N CYS A 34 14.58 -6.21 -3.37
CA CYS A 34 14.17 -7.28 -4.28
C CYS A 34 15.02 -7.28 -5.56
N ALA A 35 15.29 -6.11 -6.13
CA ALA A 35 16.17 -5.99 -7.30
C ALA A 35 17.61 -6.45 -6.97
N GLU A 36 18.17 -6.03 -5.83
CA GLU A 36 19.49 -6.48 -5.35
C GLU A 36 19.58 -8.00 -5.19
N ARG A 37 18.46 -8.65 -4.85
CA ARG A 37 18.35 -10.11 -4.69
C ARG A 37 18.04 -10.86 -5.99
N GLY A 38 17.98 -10.17 -7.13
CA GLY A 38 17.80 -10.77 -8.45
C GLY A 38 16.37 -11.08 -8.84
N PHE A 39 15.36 -10.53 -8.14
CA PHE A 39 13.96 -10.66 -8.56
C PHE A 39 13.67 -9.77 -9.77
N ALA A 40 12.98 -10.32 -10.77
CA ALA A 40 12.62 -9.59 -12.00
C ALA A 40 11.44 -8.62 -11.81
N ALA A 41 10.61 -8.84 -10.80
CA ALA A 41 9.43 -8.03 -10.52
C ALA A 41 9.02 -8.16 -9.04
N VAL A 42 8.11 -7.27 -8.62
CA VAL A 42 7.42 -7.31 -7.33
C VAL A 42 5.91 -7.33 -7.56
N GLU A 43 5.18 -7.99 -6.68
CA GLU A 43 3.73 -7.95 -6.62
C GLU A 43 3.31 -7.16 -5.38
N PHE A 44 2.50 -6.11 -5.57
CA PHE A 44 2.00 -5.29 -4.47
C PHE A 44 0.65 -5.83 -3.99
N ASP A 45 0.62 -6.30 -2.76
CA ASP A 45 -0.59 -6.81 -2.12
C ASP A 45 -1.49 -5.66 -1.56
N ASN A 46 -2.74 -5.99 -1.23
CA ASN A 46 -3.69 -5.16 -0.48
C ASN A 46 -4.05 -3.80 -1.10
N LEU A 47 -3.86 -3.63 -2.41
CA LEU A 47 -4.34 -2.45 -3.15
C LEU A 47 -5.87 -2.31 -3.14
N ASP A 48 -6.60 -3.37 -2.79
CA ASP A 48 -8.05 -3.41 -2.62
C ASP A 48 -8.53 -3.09 -1.20
N SER A 49 -7.62 -2.77 -0.26
CA SER A 49 -7.93 -2.52 1.16
C SER A 49 -9.03 -1.50 1.43
N TRP A 50 -9.34 -0.63 0.46
CA TRP A 50 -10.50 0.27 0.52
C TRP A 50 -11.83 -0.46 0.71
N THR A 51 -11.96 -1.69 0.19
CA THR A 51 -13.17 -2.53 0.32
C THR A 51 -13.42 -2.99 1.77
N ARG A 52 -12.35 -3.11 2.58
CA ARG A 52 -12.39 -3.59 3.97
C ARG A 52 -12.27 -2.46 5.01
N SER A 53 -12.05 -1.23 4.55
CA SER A 53 -11.78 -0.07 5.40
C SER A 53 -12.99 0.54 6.12
N LYS A 54 -14.20 0.00 5.92
CA LYS A 54 -15.47 0.56 6.42
C LYS A 54 -15.63 2.05 6.05
N GLY A 55 -15.27 2.39 4.81
CA GLY A 55 -15.39 3.75 4.26
C GLY A 55 -14.28 4.73 4.66
N LYS A 56 -13.25 4.29 5.41
CA LYS A 56 -12.12 5.16 5.79
C LYS A 56 -11.13 5.41 4.66
N LEU A 57 -11.04 4.48 3.69
CA LEU A 57 -10.23 4.61 2.49
C LEU A 57 -11.15 4.65 1.27
N THR A 58 -10.62 5.18 0.16
CA THR A 58 -11.35 5.27 -1.11
C THR A 58 -10.62 4.51 -2.21
N ARG A 59 -11.37 4.00 -3.19
CA ARG A 59 -10.80 3.38 -4.39
C ARG A 59 -9.82 4.31 -5.11
N SER A 60 -10.15 5.60 -5.22
CA SER A 60 -9.28 6.59 -5.86
C SER A 60 -7.99 6.84 -5.09
N GLY A 61 -8.03 6.84 -3.75
CA GLY A 61 -6.84 6.94 -2.90
C GLY A 61 -5.89 5.76 -3.09
N ASN A 62 -6.43 4.54 -3.12
CA ASN A 62 -5.65 3.33 -3.36
C ASN A 62 -5.10 3.26 -4.79
N LEU A 63 -5.88 3.64 -5.81
CA LEU A 63 -5.37 3.73 -7.20
C LEU A 63 -4.27 4.78 -7.33
N ALA A 64 -4.39 5.92 -6.64
CA ALA A 64 -3.35 6.94 -6.62
C ALA A 64 -2.09 6.48 -5.87
N LEU A 65 -2.19 5.53 -4.93
CA LEU A 65 -1.04 4.88 -4.33
C LEU A 65 -0.39 3.92 -5.33
N ALA A 66 -1.19 3.06 -5.96
CA ALA A 66 -0.72 2.08 -6.94
C ALA A 66 0.04 2.73 -8.11
N ALA A 67 -0.44 3.86 -8.62
CA ALA A 67 0.20 4.59 -9.72
C ALA A 67 1.51 5.30 -9.31
N ALA A 68 1.79 5.41 -8.02
CA ALA A 68 3.00 6.06 -7.49
C ALA A 68 4.08 5.08 -7.01
N LEU A 69 3.81 3.77 -7.09
CA LEU A 69 4.74 2.68 -6.78
C LEU A 69 5.49 2.26 -8.04
#